data_AF-A0A0B6ZGP4-F1
#
_entry.id   AF-A0A0B6ZGP4-F1
#
_cell.length_a   1.000
_cell.length_b   1.000
_cell.length_c   1.000
_cell.angle_alpha   90.00
_cell.angle_beta   90.00
_cell.angle_gamma   90.00
#
_symmetry.space_group_name_H-M   'P 1'
#
loop_
_entity.id
_entity.type
_entity.pdbx_description
1 polymer ?
#
loop_
_entity_poly.entity_id
_entity_poly.type
_entity_poly.pdbx_seq_one_letter_code
_entity_poly.pdbx_strand_id
1 'polypeptide(L)'
;LPIGRACIDHYRSLHRQCVFSHEELICKMAADPDSLDLNLAAATHQDMLSMVEEERDLRRALLERGTVSAEREAFELLPDDERQCDVCKTTCFLSSVTCPCRPSRLVCLYHVDDLCDCSPSHHVLRYRYTLDELPSMLHRLKIRAES
;
A
#
# COMPACT_ATOMS: atom_id res chain seq x y z
N LEU A 1 14.65 -5.73 6.04
CA LEU A 1 13.55 -4.88 5.51
C LEU A 1 13.80 -4.38 4.09
N PRO A 2 14.90 -3.67 3.76
CA PRO A 2 15.10 -3.13 2.40
C PRO A 2 15.17 -4.21 1.30
N ILE A 3 15.76 -5.38 1.60
CA ILE A 3 15.74 -6.54 0.67
C ILE A 3 14.30 -7.04 0.43
N GLY A 4 13.42 -6.95 1.43
CA GLY A 4 12.01 -7.31 1.31
C GLY A 4 11.28 -6.42 0.31
N ARG A 5 11.42 -5.10 0.44
CA ARG A 5 10.87 -4.12 -0.53
C ARG A 5 11.35 -4.37 -1.95
N ALA A 6 12.68 -4.50 -2.14
CA ALA A 6 13.26 -4.80 -3.45
C ALA A 6 12.76 -6.14 -4.03
N CYS A 7 12.52 -7.13 -3.18
CA CYS A 7 11.94 -8.41 -3.59
C CYS A 7 10.49 -8.24 -4.09
N ILE A 8 9.66 -7.41 -3.42
CA ILE A 8 8.29 -7.13 -3.87
C ILE A 8 8.28 -6.39 -5.20
N ASP A 9 9.15 -5.39 -5.39
CA ASP A 9 9.30 -4.69 -6.67
C ASP A 9 9.72 -5.65 -7.79
N HIS A 10 10.64 -6.57 -7.50
CA HIS A 10 11.04 -7.60 -8.44
C HIS A 10 9.91 -8.60 -8.74
N TYR A 11 9.13 -8.99 -7.73
CA TYR A 11 7.97 -9.88 -7.94
C TYR A 11 6.88 -9.19 -8.76
N ARG A 12 6.69 -7.89 -8.56
CA ARG A 12 5.77 -7.05 -9.35
C ARG A 12 6.15 -7.06 -10.84
N SER A 13 7.44 -6.96 -11.16
CA SER A 13 7.89 -7.05 -12.57
C SER A 13 7.82 -8.46 -13.16
N LEU A 14 7.80 -9.49 -12.31
CA LEU A 14 7.66 -10.90 -12.71
C LEU A 14 6.23 -11.43 -12.64
N HIS A 15 5.24 -10.60 -12.29
CA HIS A 15 3.86 -11.01 -12.05
C HIS A 15 3.71 -12.15 -11.04
N ARG A 16 4.59 -12.19 -10.03
CA ARG A 16 4.67 -13.28 -9.06
C ARG A 16 3.82 -12.97 -7.82
N GLN A 17 2.98 -13.92 -7.45
CA GLN A 17 2.19 -13.87 -6.23
C GLN A 17 3.09 -13.74 -4.99
N CYS A 18 2.74 -12.80 -4.11
CA CYS A 18 3.41 -12.60 -2.84
C CYS A 18 2.78 -13.52 -1.78
N VAL A 19 3.60 -14.05 -0.86
CA VAL A 19 3.14 -14.92 0.24
C VAL A 19 2.49 -14.10 1.37
N PHE A 20 2.83 -12.82 1.47
CA PHE A 20 2.23 -11.84 2.36
C PHE A 20 2.46 -10.43 1.82
N SER A 21 1.70 -9.45 2.31
CA SER A 21 1.94 -8.03 1.99
C SER A 21 3.05 -7.45 2.88
N HIS A 22 4.13 -6.97 2.25
CA HIS A 22 5.24 -6.31 2.95
C HIS A 22 4.78 -4.99 3.60
N GLU A 23 3.89 -4.26 2.94
CA GLU A 23 3.29 -3.04 3.48
C GLU A 23 2.49 -3.32 4.77
N GLU A 24 1.69 -4.39 4.77
CA GLU A 24 0.94 -4.82 5.94
C GLU A 24 1.87 -5.12 7.13
N LEU A 25 2.97 -5.83 6.88
CA LEU A 25 3.96 -6.13 7.90
C LEU A 25 4.54 -4.85 8.51
N ILE A 26 4.98 -3.89 7.68
CA ILE A 26 5.53 -2.61 8.14
C ILE A 26 4.50 -1.82 8.95
N CYS A 27 3.25 -1.74 8.48
CA CYS A 27 2.19 -1.04 9.21
C CYS A 27 1.86 -1.71 10.55
N LYS A 28 1.89 -3.05 10.64
CA LYS A 28 1.71 -3.76 11.93
C LYS A 28 2.84 -3.49 12.91
N MET A 29 4.09 -3.45 12.43
CA MET A 29 5.25 -3.07 13.26
C MET A 29 5.14 -1.62 13.74
N ALA A 30 4.71 -0.70 12.87
CA ALA A 30 4.49 0.70 13.20
C ALA A 30 3.30 0.95 14.13
N ALA A 31 2.37 -0.02 14.26
CA ALA A 31 1.22 0.07 15.14
C ALA A 31 1.62 -0.06 16.62
N ASP A 32 2.64 -0.86 16.91
CA ASP A 32 3.16 -1.16 18.26
C ASP A 32 4.70 -1.02 18.30
N PRO A 33 5.25 0.21 18.26
CA PRO A 33 6.69 0.43 18.21
C PRO A 33 7.41 0.02 19.52
N ASP A 34 6.72 0.01 20.66
CA ASP A 34 7.32 -0.28 21.96
C ASP A 34 7.78 -1.74 22.08
N SER A 35 7.17 -2.65 21.33
CA SER A 35 7.57 -4.06 21.27
C SER A 35 8.76 -4.33 20.34
N LEU A 36 9.20 -3.33 19.55
CA LEU A 36 10.35 -3.44 18.66
C LEU A 36 11.66 -3.12 19.39
N ASP A 37 12.73 -3.84 19.06
CA ASP A 37 14.08 -3.41 19.42
C ASP A 37 14.50 -2.17 18.62
N LEU A 38 15.50 -1.44 19.11
CA LEU A 38 15.90 -0.14 18.53
C LEU A 38 16.37 -0.26 17.06
N ASN A 39 17.09 -1.33 16.73
CA ASN A 39 17.59 -1.53 15.37
C ASN A 39 16.43 -1.85 14.41
N LEU A 40 15.50 -2.68 14.86
CA LEU A 40 14.31 -3.01 14.09
C LEU A 40 13.39 -1.79 13.93
N ALA A 41 13.21 -0.97 14.97
CA ALA A 41 12.48 0.28 14.89
C ALA A 41 13.10 1.25 13.88
N ALA A 42 14.44 1.42 13.91
CA ALA A 42 15.15 2.27 12.94
C ALA A 42 15.01 1.76 11.50
N ALA A 43 15.16 0.46 11.29
CA ALA A 43 14.98 -0.14 9.97
C ALA A 43 13.53 -0.04 9.47
N THR A 44 12.54 -0.19 10.35
CA THR A 44 11.11 -0.07 10.04
C THR A 44 10.76 1.38 9.72
N HIS A 45 11.31 2.34 10.47
CA HIS A 45 11.14 3.76 10.20
C HIS A 45 11.66 4.13 8.80
N GLN A 46 12.88 3.71 8.45
CA GLN A 46 13.45 3.97 7.11
C GLN A 46 12.58 3.36 6.01
N ASP A 47 12.14 2.11 6.17
CA ASP A 47 11.35 1.44 5.15
C ASP A 47 9.94 2.04 5.02
N MET A 48 9.31 2.38 6.15
CA MET A 48 8.02 3.05 6.17
C MET A 48 8.11 4.46 5.56
N LEU A 49 9.21 5.18 5.73
CA LEU A 49 9.38 6.52 5.17
C LEU A 49 9.28 6.47 3.63
N SER A 50 10.06 5.58 3.00
CA SER A 50 10.01 5.38 1.55
C SER A 50 8.61 4.95 1.09
N MET A 51 7.95 4.07 1.86
CA MET A 51 6.60 3.61 1.57
C MET A 51 5.58 4.76 1.57
N VAL A 52 5.65 5.66 2.54
CA VAL A 52 4.73 6.79 2.68
C VAL A 52 4.95 7.83 1.59
N GLU A 53 6.20 8.09 1.21
CA GLU A 53 6.54 8.99 0.12
C GLU A 53 6.02 8.48 -1.22
N GLU A 54 6.23 7.20 -1.50
CA GLU A 54 5.76 6.53 -2.72
C GLU A 54 4.22 6.49 -2.80
N GLU A 55 3.56 6.08 -1.71
CA GLU A 55 2.10 6.05 -1.63
C GLU A 55 1.47 7.44 -1.84
N ARG A 56 2.09 8.49 -1.26
CA ARG A 56 1.66 9.87 -1.47
C ARG A 56 1.75 10.27 -2.94
N ASP A 57 2.84 9.95 -3.60
CA ASP A 57 3.07 10.34 -4.98
C ASP A 57 2.14 9.58 -5.95
N LEU A 58 1.91 8.29 -5.71
CA LEU A 58 0.94 7.48 -6.45
C LEU A 58 -0.50 7.97 -6.28
N ARG A 59 -0.93 8.28 -5.05
CA ARG A 59 -2.28 8.82 -4.79
C ARG A 59 -2.46 10.21 -5.39
N ARG A 60 -1.40 11.04 -5.40
CA ARG A 60 -1.44 12.35 -6.07
C ARG A 60 -1.65 12.18 -7.58
N ALA A 61 -0.87 11.30 -8.23
CA ALA A 61 -1.04 11.03 -9.64
C ALA A 61 -2.45 10.50 -9.98
N LEU A 62 -3.03 9.69 -9.11
CA LEU A 62 -4.42 9.20 -9.22
C LEU A 62 -5.47 10.32 -9.12
N LEU A 63 -5.26 11.29 -8.23
CA LEU A 63 -6.13 12.46 -8.12
C LEU A 63 -6.01 13.36 -9.36
N GLU A 64 -4.78 13.61 -9.83
CA GLU A 64 -4.48 14.47 -10.99
C GLU A 64 -5.09 13.94 -12.30
N ARG A 65 -5.22 12.61 -12.45
CA ARG A 65 -5.93 12.01 -13.59
C ARG A 65 -7.45 12.09 -13.50
N GLY A 66 -8.01 12.53 -12.38
CA GLY A 66 -9.45 12.75 -12.22
C GLY A 66 -10.20 11.67 -11.45
N THR A 67 -9.52 10.80 -10.69
CA THR A 67 -10.20 9.91 -9.74
C THR A 67 -10.64 10.70 -8.51
N VAL A 68 -11.95 10.75 -8.30
CA VAL A 68 -12.59 11.58 -7.26
C VAL A 68 -13.19 10.77 -6.12
N SER A 69 -13.49 9.49 -6.35
CA SER A 69 -14.08 8.62 -5.33
C SER A 69 -12.99 7.91 -4.53
N ALA A 70 -13.13 7.91 -3.20
CA ALA A 70 -12.23 7.21 -2.31
C ALA A 70 -13.01 6.60 -1.14
N GLU A 71 -12.73 5.33 -0.84
CA GLU A 71 -13.39 4.56 0.23
C GLU A 71 -12.34 3.86 1.09
N ARG A 72 -12.55 3.87 2.40
CA ARG A 72 -11.65 3.18 3.32
C ARG A 72 -11.92 1.67 3.28
N GLU A 73 -10.86 0.87 3.19
CA GLU A 73 -10.92 -0.58 3.08
C GLU A 73 -10.01 -1.24 4.13
N ALA A 74 -10.53 -2.25 4.83
CA ALA A 74 -9.78 -3.02 5.81
C ALA A 74 -9.15 -4.25 5.13
N PHE A 75 -8.12 -4.02 4.32
CA PHE A 75 -7.48 -5.06 3.50
C PHE A 75 -7.04 -6.29 4.29
N GLU A 76 -6.65 -6.16 5.56
CA GLU A 76 -6.25 -7.26 6.45
C GLU A 76 -7.38 -8.26 6.77
N LEU A 77 -8.64 -7.87 6.53
CA LEU A 77 -9.81 -8.73 6.73
C LEU A 77 -10.21 -9.48 5.46
N LEU A 78 -9.67 -9.09 4.31
CA LEU A 78 -9.94 -9.74 3.03
C LEU A 78 -9.02 -10.96 2.84
N PRO A 79 -9.51 -12.05 2.24
CA PRO A 79 -8.67 -13.13 1.75
C PRO A 79 -7.58 -12.60 0.80
N ASP A 80 -6.39 -13.22 0.83
CA ASP A 80 -5.24 -12.76 0.06
C ASP A 80 -5.50 -12.73 -1.44
N ASP A 81 -6.32 -13.64 -1.97
CA ASP A 81 -6.73 -13.73 -3.38
C ASP A 81 -7.70 -12.62 -3.81
N GLU A 82 -8.52 -12.10 -2.89
CA GLU A 82 -9.48 -11.02 -3.16
C GLU A 82 -8.83 -9.62 -3.18
N ARG A 83 -7.61 -9.49 -2.63
CA ARG A 83 -6.86 -8.24 -2.56
C ARG A 83 -5.61 -8.21 -3.44
N GLN A 84 -5.50 -9.09 -4.43
CA GLN A 84 -4.38 -9.08 -5.37
C GLN A 84 -4.64 -8.13 -6.53
N CYS A 85 -3.61 -7.38 -6.90
CA CYS A 85 -3.63 -6.70 -8.19
C CYS A 85 -3.78 -7.72 -9.31
N ASP A 86 -4.79 -7.54 -10.17
CA ASP A 86 -5.07 -8.47 -11.26
C ASP A 86 -3.92 -8.57 -12.29
N VAL A 87 -3.07 -7.55 -12.36
CA VAL A 87 -1.93 -7.50 -13.29
C VAL A 87 -0.68 -8.12 -12.68
N CYS A 88 -0.14 -7.57 -11.59
CA CYS A 88 1.14 -8.01 -11.03
C CYS A 88 1.05 -9.04 -9.92
N LYS A 89 -0.17 -9.39 -9.48
CA LYS A 89 -0.44 -10.36 -8.40
C LYS A 89 0.16 -9.97 -7.04
N THR A 90 0.55 -8.71 -6.88
CA THR A 90 0.93 -8.13 -5.58
C THR A 90 -0.31 -8.04 -4.70
N THR A 91 -0.19 -8.50 -3.44
CA THR A 91 -1.22 -8.37 -2.41
C THR A 91 -1.29 -6.91 -1.93
N CYS A 92 -2.34 -6.19 -2.31
CA CYS A 92 -2.53 -4.78 -1.97
C CYS A 92 -2.89 -4.62 -0.50
N PHE A 93 -2.32 -3.61 0.16
CA PHE A 93 -2.66 -3.28 1.54
C PHE A 93 -2.83 -1.78 1.78
N LEU A 94 -1.92 -0.91 1.34
CA LEU A 94 -2.08 0.54 1.57
C LEU A 94 -3.21 1.13 0.75
N SER A 95 -3.25 0.77 -0.52
CA SER A 95 -4.28 1.20 -1.43
C SER A 95 -4.40 0.30 -2.67
N SER A 96 -5.55 0.44 -3.34
CA SER A 96 -5.84 -0.18 -4.62
C SER A 96 -6.89 0.64 -5.36
N VAL A 97 -7.15 0.29 -6.62
CA VAL A 97 -8.17 0.92 -7.44
C VAL A 97 -9.15 -0.11 -7.96
N THR A 98 -10.44 0.18 -7.81
CA THR A 98 -11.55 -0.62 -8.33
C THR A 98 -12.45 0.23 -9.22
N CYS A 99 -13.28 -0.41 -10.03
CA CYS A 99 -14.30 0.26 -10.83
C CYS A 99 -15.60 -0.54 -10.82
N PRO A 100 -16.78 0.09 -10.66
CA PRO A 100 -18.07 -0.60 -10.68
C PRO A 100 -18.34 -1.40 -11.96
N CYS A 101 -17.68 -1.07 -13.08
CA CYS A 101 -17.83 -1.83 -14.34
C CYS A 101 -17.17 -3.21 -14.29
N ARG A 102 -16.25 -3.45 -13.33
CA ARG A 102 -15.53 -4.71 -13.11
C ARG A 102 -15.51 -5.03 -11.60
N PRO A 103 -16.64 -5.45 -11.01
CA PRO A 103 -16.79 -5.57 -9.56
C PRO A 103 -15.87 -6.61 -8.92
N SER A 104 -15.40 -7.61 -9.68
CA SER A 104 -14.48 -8.65 -9.22
C SER A 104 -13.01 -8.34 -9.52
N ARG A 105 -12.68 -7.11 -9.92
CA ARG A 105 -11.33 -6.72 -10.36
C ARG A 105 -10.80 -5.56 -9.53
N LEU A 106 -9.55 -5.71 -9.13
CA LEU A 106 -8.80 -4.74 -8.35
C LEU A 106 -7.38 -4.65 -8.91
N VAL A 107 -6.81 -3.45 -8.93
CA VAL A 107 -5.42 -3.23 -9.34
C VAL A 107 -4.69 -2.38 -8.30
N CYS A 108 -3.36 -2.54 -8.20
CA CYS A 108 -2.53 -1.60 -7.44
C CYS A 108 -2.36 -0.28 -8.22
N LEU A 109 -1.82 0.74 -7.57
CA LEU A 109 -1.74 2.09 -8.15
C LEU A 109 -0.76 2.20 -9.33
N TYR A 110 0.08 1.19 -9.54
CA TYR A 110 0.95 1.12 -10.72
C TYR A 110 0.24 0.61 -11.98
N HIS A 111 -0.91 -0.06 -11.83
CA HIS A 111 -1.63 -0.73 -12.92
C HIS A 111 -3.04 -0.18 -13.10
N VAL A 112 -3.26 1.10 -12.75
CA VAL A 112 -4.59 1.74 -12.87
C VAL A 112 -5.06 1.76 -14.32
N ASP A 113 -4.14 1.94 -15.27
CA ASP A 113 -4.44 1.96 -16.70
C ASP A 113 -4.87 0.59 -17.25
N ASP A 114 -4.55 -0.50 -16.53
CA ASP A 114 -4.92 -1.86 -16.91
C ASP A 114 -6.27 -2.31 -16.30
N LEU A 115 -6.92 -1.45 -15.49
CA LEU A 115 -8.16 -1.79 -14.79
C LEU A 115 -9.35 -1.95 -15.76
N CYS A 116 -9.61 -0.92 -16.57
CA CYS A 116 -10.68 -0.84 -17.56
C CYS A 116 -10.57 0.45 -18.38
N ASP A 117 -11.36 0.56 -19.46
CA ASP A 117 -11.41 1.74 -20.33
C ASP A 117 -12.34 2.88 -19.82
N CYS A 118 -12.86 2.80 -18.59
CA CYS A 118 -13.72 3.84 -18.05
C CYS A 118 -12.93 5.13 -17.76
N SER A 119 -13.62 6.27 -17.77
CA SER A 119 -13.01 7.54 -17.31
C SER A 119 -12.52 7.39 -15.86
N PRO A 120 -11.36 7.98 -15.50
CA PRO A 120 -10.81 7.93 -14.14
C PRO A 120 -11.79 8.40 -13.06
N SER A 121 -12.77 9.24 -13.41
CA SER A 121 -13.85 9.68 -12.51
C SER A 121 -14.78 8.56 -12.03
N HIS A 122 -14.82 7.42 -12.72
CA HIS A 122 -15.55 6.22 -12.31
C HIS A 122 -14.71 5.24 -11.48
N HIS A 123 -13.41 5.48 -11.38
CA HIS A 123 -12.54 4.68 -10.52
C HIS A 123 -12.75 5.05 -9.05
N VAL A 124 -12.56 4.08 -8.17
CA VAL A 124 -12.65 4.24 -6.72
C VAL A 124 -11.30 3.87 -6.12
N LEU A 125 -10.66 4.84 -5.46
CA LEU A 125 -9.50 4.58 -4.62
C LEU A 125 -9.95 3.86 -3.35
N ARG A 126 -9.51 2.61 -3.16
CA ARG A 126 -9.64 1.91 -1.89
C ARG A 126 -8.37 2.14 -1.08
N TYR A 127 -8.47 2.64 0.15
CA TYR A 127 -7.31 2.97 0.96
C TYR A 127 -7.43 2.46 2.41
N ARG A 128 -6.32 2.06 3.02
CA ARG A 128 -6.31 1.60 4.42
C ARG A 128 -6.15 2.72 5.43
N TYR A 129 -5.20 3.61 5.15
CA TYR A 129 -4.84 4.75 5.99
C TYR A 129 -4.90 6.06 5.19
N THR A 130 -5.26 7.15 5.84
CA THR A 130 -5.17 8.49 5.26
C THR A 130 -3.71 8.93 5.19
N LEU A 131 -3.44 9.96 4.38
CA LEU A 131 -2.11 10.57 4.30
C LEU A 131 -1.71 11.33 5.59
N ASP A 132 -2.63 11.50 6.55
CA ASP A 132 -2.36 12.08 7.87
C ASP A 132 -2.09 11.00 8.94
N GLU A 133 -2.67 9.81 8.78
CA GLU A 133 -2.46 8.67 9.67
C GLU A 133 -1.04 8.08 9.52
N LEU A 134 -0.55 7.99 8.27
CA LEU A 134 0.76 7.41 7.97
C LEU A 134 1.95 8.18 8.60
N PRO A 135 2.04 9.53 8.51
CA PRO A 135 3.06 10.32 9.20
C PRO A 135 3.00 10.18 10.72
N SER A 136 1.79 10.03 11.29
CA SER A 136 1.62 9.84 12.73
C SER A 136 2.24 8.52 13.20
N MET A 137 2.07 7.44 12.41
CA MET A 137 2.72 6.15 12.68
C MET A 137 4.24 6.25 12.55
N LEU A 138 4.74 6.93 11.52
CA LEU A 138 6.17 7.22 11.33
C LEU A 138 6.79 7.95 12.51
N HIS A 139 6.11 8.98 13.03
CA HIS A 139 6.61 9.77 14.15
C HIS A 139 6.84 8.92 15.40
N ARG A 140 5.91 8.01 15.72
CA ARG A 140 6.06 7.10 16.87
C ARG A 140 7.24 6.14 16.70
N LEU A 141 7.44 5.60 15.49
CA LEU A 141 8.61 4.79 15.16
C LEU A 141 9.92 5.56 15.32
N LYS A 142 9.94 6.83 14.89
CA LYS A 142 11.11 7.70 15.02
C LYS A 142 11.51 7.89 16.48
N ILE A 143 10.54 8.23 17.34
CA ILE A 143 10.78 8.39 18.78
C ILE A 143 11.40 7.12 19.37
N ARG A 144 10.84 5.95 19.04
CA ARG A 144 11.35 4.66 19.50
C ARG A 144 12.78 4.40 19.02
N ALA A 145 13.08 4.69 17.76
CA ALA A 145 14.40 4.47 17.17
C ALA A 145 15.49 5.39 17.76
N GLU A 146 15.11 6.54 18.29
CA GLU A 146 16.00 7.55 18.89
C GLU A 146 16.08 7.47 20.44
N SER A 147 15.36 6.52 21.05
CA SER A 147 15.33 6.27 22.51
C SER A 147 16.47 5.38 22.98
#